data_AF-A0A5D2N6B5-F1
#
_entry.id   AF-A0A5D2N6B5-F1
#
_cell.length_a   1.000
_cell.length_b   1.000
_cell.length_c   1.000
_cell.angle_alpha   90.00
_cell.angle_beta   90.00
_cell.angle_gamma   90.00
#
_symmetry.space_group_name_H-M   'P 1'
#
loop_
_entity.id
_entity.type
_entity.pdbx_description
1 polymer ?
#
loop_
_entity_poly.entity_id
_entity_poly.type
_entity_poly.pdbx_seq_one_letter_code
_entity_poly.pdbx_strand_id
1 'polypeptide(L)'
;MRDLLTKSKGSGGVESGGDWVTMAEEKEDRKAYTPGPGYREFNGRNEFPSNILHDSLAILLWIGPLHLNFFIVLFSLLFLPFSKFLMVIGSLLVFVVLPIDHNSKLGRWFARYLCRHITTYFPAILHVEDINDFHPDRAYVFGYEPHSVLPIGVIVMAELTGLMTLPKLKCLATSPVFYTPFMRHIWTWMGASPATRNNFYSLLEAGYSCVIVPGGIQETFLMQYDCETAFLKSRRGFVRIAMEMGCPLVPVFAFGQSYSYKWWKPSGNFFMQLARAIKFVPILFWGVLGTPLPYQHPMHVVVGKPIELKKNTHPTAEEVLEVQAQFVKALQDLFARHKARVGYSDLPLKIL
;
A
#
# COMPACT_ATOMS: atom_id res chain seq x y z
N MET A 1 -37.06 6.96 38.28
CA MET A 1 -36.45 6.55 39.58
C MET A 1 -34.98 6.29 39.28
N ARG A 2 -34.20 7.34 39.03
CA ARG A 2 -33.36 8.06 40.01
C ARG A 2 -32.42 7.12 40.75
N ASP A 3 -31.14 7.42 40.53
CA ASP A 3 -30.00 7.22 41.42
C ASP A 3 -29.53 5.80 41.66
N LEU A 4 -28.32 5.49 41.18
CA LEU A 4 -27.26 4.85 41.96
C LEU A 4 -25.91 5.05 41.24
N LEU A 5 -25.36 6.26 41.42
CA LEU A 5 -23.93 6.55 41.32
C LEU A 5 -23.30 6.23 42.69
N THR A 6 -22.23 5.43 42.72
CA THR A 6 -21.09 5.66 43.62
C THR A 6 -19.84 4.90 43.16
N LYS A 7 -18.93 5.70 42.57
CA LYS A 7 -17.46 5.76 42.77
C LYS A 7 -16.71 4.50 43.27
N SER A 8 -15.72 4.12 42.47
CA SER A 8 -14.40 3.67 42.96
C SER A 8 -13.30 4.36 42.12
N LYS A 9 -12.36 5.02 42.79
CA LYS A 9 -11.20 5.75 42.25
C LYS A 9 -9.91 4.97 42.57
N GLY A 10 -8.93 5.07 41.67
CA GLY A 10 -7.51 4.74 41.88
C GLY A 10 -7.12 3.42 41.21
N SER A 11 -6.00 3.25 40.52
CA SER A 11 -4.82 4.10 40.22
C SER A 11 -3.95 3.26 39.27
N GLY A 12 -3.28 3.86 38.29
CA GLY A 12 -2.30 3.14 37.47
C GLY A 12 -2.01 3.83 36.15
N GLY A 13 -1.25 4.92 36.21
CA GLY A 13 -0.74 5.61 35.03
C GLY A 13 0.33 4.77 34.33
N VAL A 14 0.18 4.62 33.02
CA VAL A 14 1.29 4.39 32.10
C VAL A 14 1.10 5.41 30.98
N GLU A 15 1.85 6.50 31.07
CA GLU A 15 1.98 7.47 29.99
C GLU A 15 2.63 6.77 28.79
N SER A 16 1.85 6.53 27.74
CA SER A 16 2.39 6.28 26.41
C SER A 16 2.37 7.62 25.67
N GLY A 17 3.54 8.25 25.59
CA GLY A 17 3.77 9.46 24.81
C GLY A 17 3.60 9.16 23.32
N GLY A 18 2.36 9.21 22.84
CA GLY A 18 2.07 9.48 21.44
C GLY A 18 2.02 10.98 21.25
N ASP A 19 2.79 11.49 20.29
CA ASP A 19 2.65 12.87 19.83
C ASP A 19 1.27 13.02 19.20
N TRP A 20 0.31 13.46 19.99
CA TRP A 20 -0.96 13.95 19.49
C TRP A 20 -0.69 15.34 18.93
N VAL A 21 -0.90 15.54 17.64
CA VAL A 21 -1.10 16.90 17.12
C VAL A 21 -2.41 17.37 17.75
N THR A 22 -2.32 18.19 18.80
CA THR A 22 -3.51 18.69 19.49
C THR A 22 -4.21 19.73 18.63
N MET A 23 -5.53 19.66 18.57
CA MET A 23 -6.45 20.55 17.81
C MET A 23 -6.26 22.05 18.05
N ALA A 24 -5.45 22.44 19.06
CA ALA A 24 -5.26 23.83 19.47
C ALA A 24 -4.21 24.57 18.61
N GLU A 25 -3.24 23.88 18.02
CA GLU A 25 -2.24 24.48 17.12
C GLU A 25 -2.70 24.52 15.65
N GLU A 26 -3.86 23.94 15.33
CA GLU A 26 -4.39 23.75 13.96
C GLU A 26 -5.24 24.94 13.43
N LYS A 27 -5.18 26.11 14.09
CA LYS A 27 -6.01 27.28 13.76
C LYS A 27 -5.31 28.44 13.08
N GLU A 28 -3.99 28.46 12.99
CA GLU A 28 -3.26 29.45 12.19
C GLU A 28 -2.74 28.81 10.90
N ASP A 29 -3.12 29.42 9.77
CA ASP A 29 -2.80 29.05 8.38
C ASP A 29 -3.50 27.83 7.74
N ARG A 30 -4.84 27.81 7.76
CA ARG A 30 -5.62 27.16 6.68
C ARG A 30 -5.64 28.03 5.41
N LYS A 31 -4.48 28.30 4.81
CA LYS A 31 -4.47 28.68 3.39
C LYS A 31 -4.85 27.42 2.59
N ALA A 32 -5.97 27.48 1.89
CA ALA A 32 -6.36 26.42 0.96
C ALA A 32 -5.19 26.18 0.00
N TYR A 33 -4.69 24.94 -0.06
CA TYR A 33 -3.65 24.57 -1.00
C TYR A 33 -4.09 24.94 -2.42
N THR A 34 -3.35 25.82 -3.06
CA THR A 34 -3.60 26.23 -4.45
C THR A 34 -2.63 25.46 -5.33
N PRO A 35 -3.12 24.60 -6.25
CA PRO A 35 -2.26 23.85 -7.15
C PRO A 35 -1.32 24.77 -7.93
N GLY A 36 -0.04 24.40 -7.97
CA GLY A 36 0.95 25.08 -8.81
C GLY A 36 0.79 24.76 -10.29
N PRO A 37 1.52 25.44 -11.19
CA PRO A 37 1.43 25.20 -12.65
C PRO A 37 1.89 23.78 -13.07
N GLY A 38 2.75 23.15 -12.27
CA GLY A 38 3.20 21.77 -12.45
C GLY A 38 2.21 20.70 -11.98
N TYR A 39 1.15 21.08 -11.27
CA TYR A 39 0.18 20.14 -10.74
C TYR A 39 -0.52 19.36 -11.86
N ARG A 40 -0.67 18.04 -11.68
CA ARG A 40 -1.44 17.20 -12.59
C ARG A 40 -2.40 16.31 -11.83
N GLU A 41 -3.57 16.11 -12.42
CA GLU A 41 -4.59 15.19 -11.92
C GLU A 41 -4.97 14.23 -13.03
N PHE A 42 -5.00 12.95 -12.71
CA PHE A 42 -5.43 11.88 -13.61
C PHE A 42 -6.55 11.10 -12.95
N ASN A 43 -7.69 11.01 -13.61
CA ASN A 43 -8.85 10.27 -13.12
C ASN A 43 -8.99 8.98 -13.93
N GLY A 44 -8.89 7.83 -13.27
CA GLY A 44 -8.94 6.53 -13.96
C GLY A 44 -10.17 6.34 -14.85
N ARG A 45 -11.34 6.90 -14.48
CA ARG A 45 -12.56 6.84 -15.30
C ARG A 45 -12.55 7.74 -16.53
N ASN A 46 -11.74 8.80 -16.51
CA ASN A 46 -11.57 9.68 -17.67
C ASN A 46 -10.47 9.13 -18.60
N GLU A 47 -9.41 8.56 -18.02
CA GLU A 47 -8.26 8.04 -18.77
C GLU A 47 -8.54 6.68 -19.42
N PHE A 48 -9.36 5.84 -18.79
CA PHE A 48 -9.59 4.47 -19.26
C PHE A 48 -11.08 4.21 -19.50
N PRO A 49 -11.50 3.95 -20.76
CA PRO A 49 -12.87 3.57 -21.04
C PRO A 49 -13.18 2.20 -20.43
N SER A 50 -14.24 2.12 -19.64
CA SER A 50 -14.67 0.89 -18.99
C SER A 50 -16.18 0.87 -18.70
N ASN A 51 -16.67 -0.27 -18.21
CA ASN A 51 -17.98 -0.43 -17.63
C ASN A 51 -17.93 -1.38 -16.42
N ILE A 52 -19.03 -1.45 -15.68
CA ILE A 52 -19.11 -2.22 -14.43
C ILE A 52 -18.79 -3.71 -14.59
N LEU A 53 -19.06 -4.30 -15.76
CA LEU A 53 -18.77 -5.71 -16.01
C LEU A 53 -17.26 -5.94 -16.12
N HIS A 54 -16.56 -5.13 -16.92
CA HIS A 54 -15.10 -5.19 -17.03
C HIS A 54 -14.40 -4.87 -15.72
N ASP A 55 -14.88 -3.85 -15.01
CA ASP A 55 -14.40 -3.45 -13.70
C ASP A 55 -14.49 -4.60 -12.69
N SER A 56 -15.69 -5.20 -12.58
CA SER A 56 -15.93 -6.30 -11.65
C SER A 56 -15.13 -7.55 -12.02
N LEU A 57 -15.03 -7.86 -13.32
CA LEU A 57 -14.22 -8.97 -13.81
C LEU A 57 -12.73 -8.76 -13.51
N ALA A 58 -12.22 -7.54 -13.66
CA ALA A 58 -10.82 -7.24 -13.35
C ALA A 58 -10.52 -7.43 -11.86
N ILE A 59 -11.41 -6.98 -10.97
CA ILE A 59 -11.26 -7.21 -9.53
C ILE A 59 -11.30 -8.70 -9.20
N LEU A 60 -12.23 -9.46 -9.78
CA LEU A 60 -12.32 -10.90 -9.60
C LEU A 60 -11.04 -11.60 -10.07
N LEU A 61 -10.48 -11.20 -11.21
CA LEU A 61 -9.26 -11.79 -11.75
C LEU A 61 -8.00 -11.37 -10.97
N TRP A 62 -8.01 -10.20 -10.33
CA TRP A 62 -6.87 -9.70 -9.55
C TRP A 62 -6.83 -10.25 -8.12
N ILE A 63 -7.94 -10.13 -7.36
CA ILE A 63 -8.02 -10.54 -5.95
C ILE A 63 -8.55 -11.96 -5.80
N GLY A 64 -9.42 -12.41 -6.72
CA GLY A 64 -10.02 -13.75 -6.67
C GLY A 64 -9.01 -14.89 -6.56
N PRO A 65 -7.83 -14.86 -7.21
CA PRO A 65 -6.78 -15.87 -7.02
C PRO A 65 -6.37 -16.08 -5.56
N LEU A 66 -6.33 -15.02 -4.73
CA LEU A 66 -6.01 -15.14 -3.30
C LEU A 66 -7.02 -16.07 -2.60
N HIS A 67 -8.31 -15.84 -2.85
CA HIS A 67 -9.40 -16.62 -2.25
C HIS A 67 -9.56 -17.99 -2.91
N LEU A 68 -9.37 -18.08 -4.23
CA LEU A 68 -9.45 -19.32 -4.99
C LEU A 68 -8.45 -20.36 -4.46
N ASN A 69 -7.20 -19.96 -4.21
CA ASN A 69 -6.21 -20.86 -3.60
C ASN A 69 -6.67 -21.38 -2.23
N PHE A 70 -7.16 -20.49 -1.37
CA PHE A 70 -7.68 -20.88 -0.06
C PHE A 70 -8.84 -21.87 -0.17
N PHE A 71 -9.83 -21.58 -1.02
CA PHE A 71 -10.99 -22.46 -1.21
C PHE A 71 -10.62 -23.79 -1.87
N ILE A 72 -9.71 -23.83 -2.85
CA ILE A 72 -9.22 -25.07 -3.45
C ILE A 72 -8.55 -25.96 -2.39
N VAL A 73 -7.66 -25.39 -1.58
CA VAL A 73 -6.97 -26.14 -0.52
C VAL A 73 -7.94 -26.62 0.55
N LEU A 74 -8.84 -25.76 1.02
CA LEU A 74 -9.83 -26.13 2.04
C LEU A 74 -10.81 -27.18 1.52
N PHE A 75 -11.36 -26.98 0.32
CA PHE A 75 -12.29 -27.93 -0.28
C PHE A 75 -11.62 -29.29 -0.52
N SER A 76 -10.41 -29.30 -1.09
CA SER A 76 -9.69 -30.55 -1.33
C SER A 76 -9.35 -31.30 -0.03
N LEU A 77 -9.02 -30.58 1.04
CA LEU A 77 -8.78 -31.18 2.35
C LEU A 77 -10.05 -31.82 2.95
N LEU A 78 -11.20 -31.16 2.81
CA LEU A 78 -12.44 -31.59 3.44
C LEU A 78 -13.21 -32.66 2.64
N PHE A 79 -13.12 -32.63 1.31
CA PHE A 79 -14.01 -33.41 0.43
C PHE A 79 -13.29 -34.43 -0.46
N LEU A 80 -11.96 -34.44 -0.52
CA LEU A 80 -11.20 -35.40 -1.32
C LEU A 80 -10.44 -36.41 -0.45
N PRO A 81 -10.23 -37.66 -0.92
CA PRO A 81 -9.26 -38.56 -0.31
C PRO A 81 -7.88 -37.91 -0.22
N PHE A 82 -7.14 -38.22 0.85
CA PHE A 82 -5.84 -37.60 1.13
C PHE A 82 -4.85 -37.66 -0.05
N SER A 83 -4.85 -38.75 -0.83
CA SER A 83 -4.03 -38.86 -2.04
C SER A 83 -4.37 -37.81 -3.11
N LYS A 84 -5.65 -37.54 -3.35
CA LYS A 84 -6.10 -36.50 -4.28
C LYS A 84 -5.84 -35.10 -3.73
N PHE A 85 -6.00 -34.90 -2.42
CA PHE A 85 -5.58 -33.65 -1.77
C PHE A 85 -4.10 -33.36 -2.01
N LEU A 86 -3.21 -34.35 -1.82
CA LEU A 86 -1.78 -34.20 -2.11
C LEU A 86 -1.51 -33.90 -3.59
N MET A 87 -2.27 -34.49 -4.52
CA MET A 87 -2.17 -34.14 -5.94
C MET A 87 -2.53 -32.68 -6.19
N VAL A 88 -3.60 -32.16 -5.57
CA VAL A 88 -3.99 -30.75 -5.67
C VAL A 88 -2.88 -29.84 -5.15
N ILE A 89 -2.30 -30.15 -3.97
CA ILE A 89 -1.16 -29.41 -3.43
C ILE A 89 0.04 -29.46 -4.40
N GLY A 90 0.35 -30.64 -4.94
CA GLY A 90 1.40 -30.82 -5.94
C GLY A 90 1.18 -29.95 -7.18
N SER A 91 -0.04 -29.91 -7.73
CA SER A 91 -0.39 -29.05 -8.87
C SER A 91 -0.26 -27.57 -8.55
N LEU A 92 -0.68 -27.13 -7.35
CA LEU A 92 -0.49 -25.74 -6.91
C LEU A 92 0.99 -25.38 -6.78
N LEU A 93 1.82 -26.30 -6.24
CA LEU A 93 3.26 -26.11 -6.14
C LEU A 93 3.95 -25.99 -7.50
N VAL A 94 3.46 -26.70 -8.53
CA VAL A 94 3.94 -26.49 -9.91
C VAL A 94 3.78 -25.02 -10.30
N PHE A 95 2.61 -24.40 -10.06
CA PHE A 95 2.40 -22.97 -10.32
C PHE A 95 3.27 -22.03 -9.47
N VAL A 96 3.83 -22.49 -8.36
CA VAL A 96 4.81 -21.70 -7.60
C VAL A 96 6.17 -21.70 -8.29
N VAL A 97 6.62 -22.86 -8.78
CA VAL A 97 7.96 -23.04 -9.36
C VAL A 97 8.03 -22.76 -10.86
N LEU A 98 6.89 -22.73 -11.56
CA LEU A 98 6.85 -22.43 -12.99
C LEU A 98 7.55 -21.08 -13.28
N PRO A 99 8.51 -21.03 -14.21
CA PRO A 99 9.21 -19.80 -14.53
C PRO A 99 8.25 -18.77 -15.13
N ILE A 100 8.39 -17.51 -14.71
CA ILE A 100 7.57 -16.42 -15.23
C ILE A 100 8.39 -15.63 -16.23
N ASP A 101 7.91 -15.61 -17.48
CA ASP A 101 8.37 -14.64 -18.45
C ASP A 101 7.77 -13.27 -18.12
N HIS A 102 8.62 -12.37 -17.62
CA HIS A 102 8.25 -10.99 -17.26
C HIS A 102 7.88 -10.16 -18.50
N ASN A 103 8.36 -10.57 -19.68
CA ASN A 103 8.15 -9.88 -20.95
C ASN A 103 7.01 -10.49 -21.79
N SER A 104 6.31 -11.49 -21.25
CA SER A 104 5.20 -12.17 -21.93
C SER A 104 4.21 -11.17 -22.52
N LYS A 105 4.02 -11.22 -23.84
CA LYS A 105 3.07 -10.33 -24.54
C LYS A 105 1.65 -10.51 -24.01
N LEU A 106 1.24 -11.76 -23.79
CA LEU A 106 -0.07 -12.10 -23.23
C LEU A 106 -0.19 -11.63 -21.78
N GLY A 107 0.83 -11.91 -20.96
CA GLY A 107 0.87 -11.50 -19.56
C GLY A 107 0.78 -9.97 -19.39
N ARG A 108 1.53 -9.22 -20.21
CA ARG A 108 1.48 -7.74 -20.19
C ARG A 108 0.17 -7.18 -20.76
N TRP A 109 -0.42 -7.81 -21.77
CA TRP A 109 -1.76 -7.43 -22.25
C TRP A 109 -2.80 -7.61 -21.15
N PHE A 110 -2.78 -8.77 -20.49
CA PHE A 110 -3.67 -9.11 -19.39
C PHE A 110 -3.47 -8.16 -18.20
N ALA A 111 -2.24 -7.91 -17.79
CA ALA A 111 -1.94 -6.99 -16.70
C ALA A 111 -2.36 -5.54 -17.03
N ARG A 112 -2.19 -5.07 -18.27
CA ARG A 112 -2.72 -3.76 -18.70
C ARG A 112 -4.24 -3.69 -18.60
N TYR A 113 -4.94 -4.75 -19.03
CA TYR A 113 -6.38 -4.84 -18.86
C TYR A 113 -6.75 -4.70 -17.37
N LEU A 114 -6.11 -5.48 -16.48
CA LEU A 114 -6.37 -5.39 -15.05
C LEU A 114 -6.10 -3.99 -14.49
N CYS A 115 -4.91 -3.41 -14.72
CA CYS A 115 -4.57 -2.10 -14.17
C CYS A 115 -5.59 -1.02 -14.55
N ARG A 116 -6.03 -0.98 -15.82
CA ARG A 116 -7.01 0.00 -16.31
C ARG A 116 -8.40 -0.16 -15.68
N HIS A 117 -8.84 -1.40 -15.50
CA HIS A 117 -10.19 -1.67 -14.99
C HIS A 117 -10.26 -1.64 -13.46
N ILE A 118 -9.14 -1.85 -12.76
CA ILE A 118 -9.06 -1.66 -11.31
C ILE A 118 -9.13 -0.15 -10.98
N THR A 119 -8.44 0.71 -11.75
CA THR A 119 -8.46 2.18 -11.56
C THR A 119 -9.80 2.83 -11.92
N THR A 120 -10.68 2.14 -12.62
CA THR A 120 -12.06 2.57 -12.89
C THR A 120 -13.05 2.01 -11.87
N TYR A 121 -12.85 0.75 -11.43
CA TYR A 121 -13.65 0.08 -10.39
C TYR A 121 -13.62 0.87 -9.08
N PHE A 122 -12.42 1.16 -8.59
CA PHE A 122 -12.20 2.19 -7.59
C PHE A 122 -12.04 3.47 -8.38
N PRO A 123 -12.97 4.45 -8.36
CA PRO A 123 -12.75 5.73 -9.02
C PRO A 123 -11.49 6.40 -8.45
N ALA A 124 -10.35 6.04 -9.03
CA ALA A 124 -9.03 6.30 -8.49
C ALA A 124 -8.46 7.51 -9.18
N ILE A 125 -8.03 8.47 -8.38
CA ILE A 125 -7.53 9.75 -8.84
C ILE A 125 -6.10 9.89 -8.36
N LEU A 126 -5.18 10.04 -9.31
CA LEU A 126 -3.78 10.34 -9.03
C LEU A 126 -3.60 11.86 -9.10
N HIS A 127 -3.07 12.44 -8.04
CA HIS A 127 -2.69 13.84 -7.97
C HIS A 127 -1.18 13.94 -7.80
N VAL A 128 -0.49 14.64 -8.69
CA VAL A 128 0.95 14.88 -8.61
C VAL A 128 1.16 16.36 -8.33
N GLU A 129 1.78 16.72 -7.19
CA GLU A 129 1.97 18.12 -6.78
C GLU A 129 2.75 18.92 -7.82
N ASP A 130 3.77 18.32 -8.43
CA ASP A 130 4.49 18.87 -9.59
C ASP A 130 5.02 17.74 -10.49
N ILE A 131 4.47 17.63 -11.71
CA ILE A 131 4.91 16.60 -12.66
C ILE A 131 6.33 16.85 -13.19
N ASN A 132 6.81 18.10 -13.14
CA ASN A 132 8.12 18.46 -13.70
C ASN A 132 9.29 18.05 -12.79
N ASP A 133 9.01 17.69 -11.53
CA ASP A 133 10.00 17.14 -10.59
C ASP A 133 10.37 15.66 -10.92
N PHE A 134 9.63 15.05 -11.86
CA PHE A 134 9.75 13.64 -12.25
C PHE A 134 10.38 13.51 -13.64
N HIS A 135 11.62 13.00 -13.69
CA HIS A 135 12.40 12.83 -14.91
C HIS A 135 12.57 11.34 -15.24
N PRO A 136 12.38 10.92 -16.50
CA PRO A 136 12.41 9.52 -16.91
C PRO A 136 13.80 8.88 -16.93
N ASP A 137 14.86 9.68 -16.77
CA ASP A 137 16.27 9.28 -16.81
C ASP A 137 16.87 8.98 -15.42
N ARG A 138 16.10 9.12 -14.34
CA ARG A 138 16.53 8.80 -12.98
C ARG A 138 15.50 7.96 -12.21
N ALA A 139 15.99 7.22 -11.22
CA ALA A 139 15.17 6.37 -10.35
C ALA A 139 14.78 7.10 -9.06
N TYR A 140 13.58 6.81 -8.58
CA TYR A 140 12.99 7.36 -7.36
C TYR A 140 12.61 6.26 -6.38
N VAL A 141 12.61 6.59 -5.08
CA VAL A 141 12.04 5.73 -4.03
C VAL A 141 10.76 6.39 -3.51
N PHE A 142 9.62 5.83 -3.89
CA PHE A 142 8.31 6.29 -3.42
C PHE A 142 7.94 5.55 -2.14
N GLY A 143 7.74 6.29 -1.04
CA GLY A 143 7.16 5.78 0.19
C GLY A 143 5.65 5.99 0.18
N TYR A 144 4.92 4.93 -0.16
CA TYR A 144 3.46 4.90 -0.23
C TYR A 144 2.86 4.56 1.14
N GLU A 145 1.90 5.37 1.57
CA GLU A 145 1.21 5.20 2.85
C GLU A 145 -0.28 5.50 2.70
N PRO A 146 -1.17 4.90 3.51
CA PRO A 146 -0.94 3.74 4.38
C PRO A 146 -1.04 2.41 3.61
N HIS A 147 -0.78 1.28 4.27
CA HIS A 147 -0.99 -0.05 3.69
C HIS A 147 -2.47 -0.44 3.57
N SER A 148 -3.33 -0.05 4.53
CA SER A 148 -4.71 -0.57 4.67
C SER A 148 -4.76 -2.12 4.75
N VAL A 149 -5.94 -2.75 4.60
CA VAL A 149 -6.09 -4.22 4.45
C VAL A 149 -5.25 -4.70 3.26
N LEU A 150 -5.38 -3.99 2.14
CA LEU A 150 -4.56 -4.12 0.94
C LEU A 150 -4.24 -2.70 0.43
N PRO A 151 -3.01 -2.43 -0.04
CA PRO A 151 -2.61 -1.11 -0.54
C PRO A 151 -3.11 -0.93 -1.98
N ILE A 152 -4.43 -0.96 -2.18
CA ILE A 152 -5.06 -1.05 -3.51
C ILE A 152 -4.70 0.16 -4.37
N GLY A 153 -4.66 1.36 -3.77
CA GLY A 153 -4.39 2.61 -4.48
C GLY A 153 -3.05 2.61 -5.20
N VAL A 154 -2.07 1.78 -4.79
CA VAL A 154 -0.77 1.67 -5.47
C VAL A 154 -0.88 1.34 -6.96
N ILE A 155 -2.02 0.77 -7.39
CA ILE A 155 -2.28 0.41 -8.78
C ILE A 155 -2.21 1.61 -9.73
N VAL A 156 -2.57 2.82 -9.28
CA VAL A 156 -2.48 4.04 -10.13
C VAL A 156 -1.02 4.42 -10.44
N MET A 157 -0.08 3.95 -9.63
CA MET A 157 1.35 4.17 -9.82
C MET A 157 1.98 3.10 -10.72
N ALA A 158 1.26 2.02 -11.05
CA ALA A 158 1.81 0.95 -11.86
C ALA A 158 2.20 1.47 -13.26
N GLU A 159 3.41 1.12 -13.72
CA GLU A 159 3.95 1.52 -15.04
C GLU A 159 2.95 1.30 -16.18
N LEU A 160 2.18 0.21 -16.10
CA LEU A 160 1.20 -0.20 -17.10
C LEU A 160 0.00 0.75 -17.25
N THR A 161 -0.25 1.61 -16.27
CA THR A 161 -1.28 2.65 -16.36
C THR A 161 -0.79 3.87 -17.15
N GLY A 162 0.51 4.16 -17.12
CA GLY A 162 1.10 5.34 -17.73
C GLY A 162 0.82 6.67 -17.01
N LEU A 163 0.11 6.68 -15.87
CA LEU A 163 -0.35 7.92 -15.23
C LEU A 163 0.78 8.76 -14.62
N MET A 164 1.77 8.11 -13.99
CA MET A 164 2.97 8.80 -13.47
C MET A 164 3.94 9.25 -14.56
N THR A 165 3.74 8.85 -15.82
CA THR A 165 4.64 9.11 -16.97
C THR A 165 6.11 8.70 -16.75
N LEU A 166 6.42 7.93 -15.71
CA LEU A 166 7.73 7.38 -15.44
C LEU A 166 7.85 5.96 -16.03
N PRO A 167 8.85 5.69 -16.88
CA PRO A 167 9.16 4.32 -17.29
C PRO A 167 9.79 3.56 -16.12
N LYS A 168 9.86 2.24 -16.22
CA LYS A 168 10.59 1.38 -15.26
C LYS A 168 10.13 1.60 -13.81
N LEU A 169 8.85 1.43 -13.53
CA LEU A 169 8.32 1.51 -12.16
C LEU A 169 7.96 0.12 -11.63
N LYS A 170 8.43 -0.22 -10.43
CA LYS A 170 8.11 -1.46 -9.72
C LYS A 170 7.46 -1.21 -8.37
N CYS A 171 6.43 -1.99 -8.05
CA CYS A 171 5.81 -1.98 -6.73
C CYS A 171 6.42 -3.10 -5.88
N LEU A 172 7.05 -2.76 -4.77
CA LEU A 172 7.69 -3.72 -3.88
C LEU A 172 6.65 -4.34 -2.93
N ALA A 173 6.51 -5.65 -2.99
CA ALA A 173 5.53 -6.43 -2.21
C ALA A 173 6.22 -7.50 -1.36
N THR A 174 5.53 -7.96 -0.32
CA THR A 174 6.05 -9.01 0.57
C THR A 174 6.31 -10.32 -0.17
N SER A 175 7.42 -10.99 0.12
CA SER A 175 7.85 -12.22 -0.58
C SER A 175 6.79 -13.35 -0.64
N PRO A 176 5.96 -13.61 0.39
CA PRO A 176 4.90 -14.63 0.35
C PRO A 176 3.94 -14.52 -0.84
N VAL A 177 3.70 -13.31 -1.36
CA VAL A 177 2.89 -13.11 -2.56
C VAL A 177 3.47 -13.90 -3.74
N PHE A 178 4.79 -13.93 -3.85
CA PHE A 178 5.51 -14.61 -4.93
C PHE A 178 5.66 -16.11 -4.72
N TYR A 179 5.07 -16.66 -3.66
CA TYR A 179 4.93 -18.10 -3.42
C TYR A 179 3.46 -18.54 -3.44
N THR A 180 2.53 -17.63 -3.78
CA THR A 180 1.11 -17.95 -3.88
C THR A 180 0.77 -18.32 -5.34
N PRO A 181 0.24 -19.53 -5.61
CA PRO A 181 -0.10 -19.97 -6.96
C PRO A 181 -1.07 -18.99 -7.64
N PHE A 182 -1.00 -18.86 -8.97
CA PHE A 182 -1.75 -17.90 -9.78
C PHE A 182 -1.44 -16.41 -9.48
N MET A 183 -1.56 -15.97 -8.22
CA MET A 183 -1.33 -14.59 -7.77
C MET A 183 0.07 -14.10 -8.13
N ARG A 184 1.11 -14.91 -7.91
CA ARG A 184 2.49 -14.61 -8.30
C ARG A 184 2.59 -14.17 -9.77
N HIS A 185 1.94 -14.89 -10.69
CA HIS A 185 2.04 -14.59 -12.13
C HIS A 185 1.41 -13.25 -12.46
N ILE A 186 0.20 -13.03 -11.94
CA ILE A 186 -0.59 -11.82 -12.18
C ILE A 186 0.15 -10.60 -11.64
N TRP A 187 0.59 -10.65 -10.38
CA TRP A 187 1.23 -9.51 -9.73
C TRP A 187 2.61 -9.23 -10.33
N THR A 188 3.38 -10.26 -10.73
CA THR A 188 4.63 -10.07 -11.46
C THR A 188 4.41 -9.33 -12.79
N TRP A 189 3.40 -9.73 -13.59
CA TRP A 189 3.09 -9.04 -14.84
C TRP A 189 2.58 -7.62 -14.64
N MET A 190 1.90 -7.34 -13.52
CA MET A 190 1.48 -6.00 -13.12
C MET A 190 2.62 -5.09 -12.63
N GLY A 191 3.84 -5.63 -12.51
CA GLY A 191 5.02 -4.87 -12.08
C GLY A 191 5.37 -5.00 -10.61
N ALA A 192 4.78 -5.95 -9.89
CA ALA A 192 5.19 -6.24 -8.51
C ALA A 192 6.55 -6.96 -8.47
N SER A 193 7.35 -6.67 -7.46
CA SER A 193 8.64 -7.32 -7.21
C SER A 193 8.86 -7.56 -5.71
N PRO A 194 9.65 -8.58 -5.29
CA PRO A 194 9.88 -8.84 -3.87
C PRO A 194 10.57 -7.66 -3.15
N ALA A 195 10.04 -7.27 -2.00
CA ALA A 195 10.59 -6.22 -1.14
C ALA A 195 11.82 -6.70 -0.31
N THR A 196 12.74 -7.44 -0.94
CA THR A 196 14.00 -7.83 -0.30
C THR A 196 15.06 -6.78 -0.51
N ARG A 197 15.99 -6.64 0.43
CA ARG A 197 17.07 -5.65 0.37
C ARG A 197 17.84 -5.74 -0.95
N ASN A 198 18.34 -6.92 -1.32
CA ASN A 198 19.14 -7.12 -2.53
C ASN A 198 18.37 -6.79 -3.82
N ASN A 199 17.10 -7.18 -3.88
CA ASN A 199 16.26 -6.88 -5.05
C ASN A 199 16.00 -5.37 -5.17
N PHE A 200 15.83 -4.67 -4.04
CA PHE A 200 15.68 -3.22 -4.04
C PHE A 200 16.92 -2.51 -4.62
N TYR A 201 18.13 -2.84 -4.17
CA TYR A 201 19.36 -2.27 -4.79
C TYR A 201 19.44 -2.60 -6.27
N SER A 202 19.26 -3.88 -6.64
CA SER A 202 19.36 -4.31 -8.03
C SER A 202 18.38 -3.59 -8.97
N LEU A 203 17.16 -3.32 -8.50
CA LEU A 203 16.17 -2.55 -9.25
C LEU A 203 16.61 -1.08 -9.43
N LEU A 204 17.05 -0.43 -8.36
CA LEU A 204 17.54 0.96 -8.42
C LEU A 204 18.77 1.08 -9.31
N GLU A 205 19.72 0.15 -9.23
CA GLU A 205 20.90 0.07 -10.11
C GLU A 205 20.52 -0.10 -11.59
N ALA A 206 19.46 -0.86 -11.88
CA ALA A 206 18.91 -1.02 -13.23
C ALA A 206 18.07 0.19 -13.71
N GLY A 207 17.96 1.23 -12.88
CA GLY A 207 17.22 2.46 -13.15
C GLY A 207 15.70 2.33 -12.95
N TYR A 208 15.23 1.34 -12.19
CA TYR A 208 13.81 1.24 -11.85
C TYR A 208 13.48 2.12 -10.65
N SER A 209 12.45 2.95 -10.78
CA SER A 209 11.82 3.56 -9.61
C SER A 209 11.05 2.51 -8.81
N CYS A 210 11.11 2.60 -7.49
CA CYS A 210 10.52 1.61 -6.60
C CYS A 210 9.47 2.27 -5.70
N VAL A 211 8.25 1.73 -5.73
CA VAL A 211 7.18 2.08 -4.79
C VAL A 211 7.16 1.05 -3.67
N ILE A 212 7.37 1.49 -2.43
CA ILE A 212 7.36 0.63 -1.25
C ILE A 212 6.33 1.16 -0.26
N VAL A 213 5.71 0.26 0.51
CA VAL A 213 4.91 0.60 1.69
C VAL A 213 5.78 0.35 2.93
N PRO A 214 6.44 1.36 3.51
CA PRO A 214 7.46 1.18 4.53
C PRO A 214 7.03 0.37 5.76
N GLY A 215 5.85 0.64 6.34
CA GLY A 215 5.36 -0.15 7.47
C GLY A 215 4.90 -1.54 7.07
N GLY A 216 4.42 -1.66 5.83
CA GLY A 216 4.02 -2.90 5.19
C GLY A 216 2.95 -3.62 6.01
N ILE A 217 3.10 -4.93 6.16
CA ILE A 217 2.12 -5.75 6.87
C ILE A 217 1.95 -5.35 8.35
N GLN A 218 2.90 -4.63 8.97
CA GLN A 218 2.75 -4.18 10.36
C GLN A 218 1.63 -3.17 10.55
N GLU A 219 1.32 -2.38 9.53
CA GLU A 219 0.25 -1.38 9.60
C GLU A 219 -1.12 -2.03 9.71
N THR A 220 -1.33 -3.19 9.08
CA THR A 220 -2.60 -3.94 9.21
C THR A 220 -2.93 -4.30 10.67
N PHE A 221 -1.93 -4.52 11.53
CA PHE A 221 -2.14 -4.77 12.96
C PHE A 221 -2.54 -3.51 13.74
N LEU A 222 -2.13 -2.35 13.24
CA LEU A 222 -2.25 -1.05 13.90
C LEU A 222 -3.38 -0.22 13.29
N MET A 223 -4.07 -0.74 12.27
CA MET A 223 -5.28 -0.14 11.72
C MET A 223 -6.32 0.08 12.81
N GLN A 224 -6.97 1.23 12.71
CA GLN A 224 -8.10 1.64 13.53
C GLN A 224 -9.21 2.08 12.59
N TYR A 225 -10.46 1.97 13.04
CA TYR A 225 -11.58 2.52 12.30
C TYR A 225 -11.47 4.05 12.26
N ASP A 226 -11.83 4.64 11.13
CA ASP A 226 -11.91 6.09 10.92
C ASP A 226 -10.60 6.84 11.22
N CYS A 227 -9.45 6.17 11.04
CA CYS A 227 -8.12 6.71 11.26
C CYS A 227 -7.12 6.00 10.36
N GLU A 228 -6.29 6.77 9.65
CA GLU A 228 -5.19 6.21 8.89
C GLU A 228 -3.95 6.04 9.77
N THR A 229 -3.29 4.89 9.65
CA THR A 229 -2.07 4.57 10.41
C THR A 229 -0.93 4.31 9.45
N ALA A 230 0.15 5.07 9.57
CA ALA A 230 1.41 4.83 8.87
C ALA A 230 2.50 4.46 9.89
N PHE A 231 3.16 3.32 9.70
CA PHE A 231 4.18 2.81 10.63
C PHE A 231 5.57 3.15 10.08
N LEU A 232 6.04 4.34 10.40
CA LEU A 232 7.22 4.97 9.80
C LEU A 232 8.36 5.21 10.78
N LYS A 233 8.12 5.51 12.06
CA LYS A 233 9.17 5.97 13.01
C LYS A 233 10.28 4.95 13.20
N SER A 234 9.96 3.66 13.11
CA SER A 234 10.95 2.58 13.20
C SER A 234 11.43 2.03 11.84
N ARG A 235 10.90 2.53 10.72
CA ARG A 235 11.18 2.03 9.36
C ARG A 235 12.19 2.90 8.63
N ARG A 236 13.46 2.53 8.75
CA ARG A 236 14.60 3.29 8.19
C ARG A 236 15.26 2.64 6.98
N GLY A 237 14.85 1.41 6.63
CA GLY A 237 15.51 0.61 5.60
C GLY A 237 15.44 1.25 4.21
N PHE A 238 14.25 1.71 3.79
CA PHE A 238 14.07 2.34 2.48
C PHE A 238 14.81 3.70 2.39
N VAL A 239 14.83 4.47 3.48
CA VAL A 239 15.59 5.73 3.58
C VAL A 239 17.08 5.47 3.37
N ARG A 240 17.64 4.51 4.12
CA ARG A 240 19.04 4.12 3.98
C ARG A 240 19.39 3.69 2.56
N ILE A 241 18.55 2.84 1.94
CA ILE A 241 18.75 2.39 0.56
C ILE A 241 18.72 3.58 -0.41
N ALA A 242 17.77 4.51 -0.25
CA ALA A 242 17.68 5.71 -1.08
C ALA A 242 18.93 6.59 -0.97
N MET A 243 19.45 6.80 0.24
CA MET A 243 20.70 7.54 0.49
C MET A 243 21.92 6.85 -0.13
N GLU A 244 22.04 5.53 0.04
CA GLU A 244 23.14 4.73 -0.51
C GLU A 244 23.15 4.76 -2.04
N MET A 245 21.97 4.83 -2.66
CA MET A 245 21.80 4.90 -4.12
C MET A 245 21.82 6.33 -4.66
N GLY A 246 21.61 7.35 -3.81
CA GLY A 246 21.42 8.73 -4.25
C GLY A 246 20.10 8.94 -4.99
N CYS A 247 19.08 8.13 -4.68
CA CYS A 247 17.76 8.23 -5.29
C CYS A 247 16.86 9.14 -4.43
N PRO A 248 16.13 10.10 -5.01
CA PRO A 248 15.21 10.94 -4.25
C PRO A 248 14.11 10.14 -3.55
N LEU A 249 13.75 10.56 -2.34
CA LEU A 249 12.64 10.00 -1.57
C LEU A 249 11.36 10.79 -1.86
N VAL A 250 10.28 10.10 -2.20
CA VAL A 250 9.02 10.75 -2.58
C VAL A 250 7.90 10.29 -1.66
N PRO A 251 7.27 11.19 -0.86
CA PRO A 251 6.10 10.83 -0.07
C PRO A 251 4.88 10.63 -0.97
N VAL A 252 4.17 9.52 -0.77
CA VAL A 252 2.91 9.23 -1.46
C VAL A 252 1.86 8.86 -0.42
N PHE A 253 0.70 9.51 -0.46
CA PHE A 253 -0.40 9.22 0.46
C PHE A 253 -1.66 8.79 -0.30
N ALA A 254 -2.36 7.76 0.18
CA ALA A 254 -3.58 7.26 -0.43
C ALA A 254 -4.78 7.37 0.51
N PHE A 255 -5.71 8.26 0.17
CA PHE A 255 -6.98 8.42 0.86
C PHE A 255 -8.04 7.45 0.30
N GLY A 256 -8.95 6.99 1.15
CA GLY A 256 -10.15 6.25 0.74
C GLY A 256 -10.00 4.73 0.63
N GLN A 257 -8.77 4.22 0.54
CA GLN A 257 -8.55 2.77 0.40
C GLN A 257 -8.93 1.95 1.65
N SER A 258 -8.94 2.57 2.83
CA SER A 258 -9.37 1.94 4.10
C SER A 258 -10.85 1.55 4.10
N TYR A 259 -11.68 2.19 3.27
CA TYR A 259 -13.11 1.92 3.15
C TYR A 259 -13.45 0.81 2.12
N SER A 260 -12.45 0.27 1.41
CA SER A 260 -12.67 -0.78 0.40
C SER A 260 -13.03 -2.14 1.01
N TYR A 261 -12.71 -2.35 2.28
CA TYR A 261 -13.03 -3.57 3.01
C TYR A 261 -13.48 -3.25 4.45
N LYS A 262 -14.46 -4.01 4.92
CA LYS A 262 -14.67 -4.18 6.36
C LYS A 262 -13.70 -5.24 6.86
N TRP A 263 -13.28 -5.12 8.11
CA TRP A 263 -12.28 -6.03 8.65
C TRP A 263 -12.42 -6.24 10.16
N TRP A 264 -11.96 -7.39 10.62
CA TRP A 264 -11.80 -7.69 12.03
C TRP A 264 -10.42 -8.29 12.23
N LYS A 265 -9.74 -7.87 13.30
CA LYS A 265 -8.43 -8.39 13.67
C LYS A 265 -8.43 -8.81 15.14
N PRO A 266 -7.76 -9.91 15.51
CA PRO A 266 -7.61 -10.29 16.90
C PRO A 266 -6.71 -9.27 17.62
N SER A 267 -7.08 -8.93 18.84
CA SER A 267 -6.31 -8.05 19.73
C SER A 267 -5.54 -8.86 20.77
N GLY A 268 -4.32 -8.43 21.12
CA GLY A 268 -3.52 -9.00 22.20
C GLY A 268 -2.08 -9.35 21.81
N ASN A 269 -1.18 -9.36 22.80
CA ASN A 269 0.26 -9.55 22.58
C ASN A 269 0.61 -10.89 21.92
N PHE A 270 -0.11 -11.96 22.27
CA PHE A 270 0.09 -13.30 21.69
C PHE A 270 -0.10 -13.32 20.17
N PHE A 271 -1.22 -12.79 19.67
CA PHE A 271 -1.50 -12.75 18.23
C PHE A 271 -0.50 -11.87 17.48
N MET A 272 -0.06 -10.75 18.07
CA MET A 272 0.96 -9.90 17.47
C MET A 272 2.35 -10.58 17.41
N GLN A 273 2.68 -11.44 18.38
CA GLN A 273 3.92 -12.21 18.35
C GLN A 273 3.86 -13.34 17.32
N LEU A 274 2.77 -14.11 17.30
CA LEU A 274 2.55 -15.18 16.33
C LEU A 274 2.61 -14.63 14.91
N ALA A 275 1.85 -13.57 14.63
CA ALA A 275 1.76 -12.98 13.31
C ALA A 275 3.10 -12.37 12.83
N ARG A 276 3.91 -11.82 13.74
CA ARG A 276 5.29 -11.40 13.45
C ARG A 276 6.18 -12.58 13.08
N ALA A 277 6.06 -13.71 13.78
CA ALA A 277 6.84 -14.91 13.52
C ALA A 277 6.50 -15.54 12.15
N ILE A 278 5.21 -15.64 11.82
CA ILE A 278 4.75 -16.23 10.56
C ILE A 278 4.71 -15.24 9.38
N LYS A 279 4.99 -13.95 9.62
CA LYS A 279 4.90 -12.85 8.63
C LYS A 279 3.56 -12.83 7.87
N PHE A 280 2.49 -13.20 8.56
CA PHE A 280 1.14 -13.33 8.02
C PHE A 280 0.14 -12.80 9.04
N VAL A 281 -0.90 -12.10 8.58
CA VAL A 281 -1.86 -11.44 9.46
C VAL A 281 -3.13 -12.28 9.53
N PRO A 282 -3.59 -12.66 10.73
CA PRO A 282 -4.93 -13.20 10.91
C PRO A 282 -5.96 -12.05 10.89
N ILE A 283 -6.06 -11.31 9.78
CA ILE A 283 -7.10 -10.32 9.57
C ILE A 283 -8.21 -10.97 8.75
N LEU A 284 -9.43 -10.94 9.28
CA LEU A 284 -10.61 -11.31 8.53
C LEU A 284 -11.11 -10.05 7.85
N PHE A 285 -11.31 -10.08 6.54
CA PHE A 285 -11.83 -8.94 5.79
C PHE A 285 -12.86 -9.40 4.77
N TRP A 286 -13.83 -8.53 4.51
CA TRP A 286 -14.93 -8.78 3.60
C TRP A 286 -15.43 -7.47 3.00
N GLY A 287 -15.96 -7.55 1.79
CA GLY A 287 -16.56 -6.43 1.09
C GLY A 287 -18.05 -6.66 0.84
N VAL A 288 -18.46 -6.47 -0.40
CA VAL A 288 -19.86 -6.50 -0.86
C VAL A 288 -20.53 -7.81 -0.48
N LEU A 289 -21.68 -7.72 0.20
CA LEU A 289 -22.48 -8.88 0.66
C LEU A 289 -21.69 -9.89 1.51
N GLY A 290 -20.62 -9.47 2.19
CA GLY A 290 -19.77 -10.37 2.98
C GLY A 290 -18.82 -11.23 2.14
N THR A 291 -18.75 -10.98 0.83
CA THR A 291 -17.83 -11.68 -0.07
C THR A 291 -16.43 -11.05 -0.05
N PRO A 292 -15.42 -11.70 -0.63
CA PRO A 292 -14.12 -11.08 -0.87
C PRO A 292 -14.09 -9.89 -1.85
N LEU A 293 -15.20 -9.58 -2.52
CA LEU A 293 -15.27 -8.48 -3.48
C LEU A 293 -15.27 -7.13 -2.73
N PRO A 294 -14.29 -6.24 -2.94
CA PRO A 294 -14.18 -4.95 -2.23
C PRO A 294 -15.35 -4.03 -2.54
N TYR A 295 -15.69 -3.14 -1.60
CA TYR A 295 -16.62 -2.04 -1.86
C TYR A 295 -16.00 -1.07 -2.87
N GLN A 296 -16.82 -0.60 -3.82
CA GLN A 296 -16.41 0.49 -4.71
C GLN A 296 -16.36 1.78 -3.92
N HIS A 297 -15.15 2.25 -3.64
CA HIS A 297 -14.91 3.50 -2.94
C HIS A 297 -13.92 4.36 -3.73
N PRO A 298 -14.16 5.67 -3.90
CA PRO A 298 -13.17 6.57 -4.48
C PRO A 298 -11.85 6.53 -3.72
N MET A 299 -10.75 6.57 -4.46
CA MET A 299 -9.40 6.60 -3.90
C MET A 299 -8.65 7.80 -4.46
N HIS A 300 -7.98 8.56 -3.58
CA HIS A 300 -7.13 9.67 -3.99
C HIS A 300 -5.69 9.36 -3.60
N VAL A 301 -4.84 9.14 -4.59
CA VAL A 301 -3.40 8.95 -4.38
C VAL A 301 -2.72 10.27 -4.69
N VAL A 302 -2.06 10.84 -3.69
CA VAL A 302 -1.35 12.11 -3.79
C VAL A 302 0.15 11.84 -3.75
N VAL A 303 0.86 12.34 -4.76
CA VAL A 303 2.32 12.23 -4.89
C VAL A 303 2.90 13.61 -4.60
N GLY A 304 3.69 13.68 -3.53
CA GLY A 304 4.38 14.91 -3.13
C GLY A 304 5.67 15.14 -3.89
N LYS A 305 6.36 16.22 -3.53
CA LYS A 305 7.66 16.57 -4.11
C LYS A 305 8.79 15.61 -3.70
N PRO A 306 9.77 15.33 -4.58
CA PRO A 306 10.96 14.58 -4.22
C PRO A 306 11.82 15.30 -3.17
N ILE A 307 12.30 14.54 -2.19
CA ILE A 307 13.35 14.93 -1.26
C ILE A 307 14.67 14.51 -1.89
N GLU A 308 15.44 15.48 -2.36
CA GLU A 308 16.75 15.24 -2.99
C GLU A 308 17.77 14.76 -1.97
N LEU A 309 18.50 13.71 -2.33
CA LEU A 309 19.50 13.09 -1.46
C LEU A 309 20.87 13.11 -2.11
N LYS A 310 21.88 13.52 -1.35
CA LYS A 310 23.27 13.32 -1.73
C LYS A 310 23.61 11.84 -1.52
N LYS A 311 24.14 11.18 -2.57
CA LYS A 311 24.59 9.80 -2.47
C LYS A 311 25.66 9.64 -1.37
N ASN A 312 25.40 8.76 -0.41
CA ASN A 312 26.34 8.38 0.63
C ASN A 312 26.25 6.85 0.80
N THR A 313 27.29 6.12 0.41
CA THR A 313 27.31 4.64 0.44
C THR A 313 27.38 4.06 1.86
N HIS A 314 27.72 4.87 2.86
CA HIS A 314 27.84 4.45 4.25
C HIS A 314 27.19 5.50 5.18
N PRO A 315 25.87 5.72 5.06
CA PRO A 315 25.21 6.76 5.84
C PRO A 315 25.15 6.35 7.32
N THR A 316 25.44 7.31 8.20
CA THR A 316 25.40 7.08 9.65
C THR A 316 23.96 6.87 10.12
N ALA A 317 23.78 6.36 11.34
CA ALA A 317 22.43 6.17 11.87
C ALA A 317 21.70 7.51 12.06
N GLU A 318 22.45 8.56 12.39
CA GLU A 318 22.01 9.93 12.61
C GLU A 318 21.57 10.57 11.31
N GLU A 319 22.36 10.45 10.24
CA GLU A 319 22.00 10.96 8.91
C GLU A 319 20.71 10.30 8.38
N VAL A 320 20.59 8.97 8.56
CA VAL A 320 19.38 8.23 8.17
C VAL A 320 18.17 8.68 8.99
N LEU A 321 18.36 8.98 10.28
CA LEU A 321 17.29 9.46 11.15
C LEU A 321 16.83 10.87 10.75
N GLU A 322 17.76 11.75 10.39
CA GLU A 322 17.45 13.10 9.92
C GLU A 322 16.62 13.05 8.63
N VAL A 323 17.07 12.29 7.63
CA VAL A 323 16.32 12.14 6.36
C VAL A 323 14.97 11.47 6.60
N GLN A 324 14.90 10.49 7.51
CA GLN A 324 13.62 9.87 7.90
C GLN A 324 12.66 10.92 8.49
N ALA A 325 13.14 11.80 9.36
CA ALA A 325 12.33 12.86 9.95
C ALA A 325 11.81 13.84 8.88
N GLN A 326 12.65 14.19 7.89
CA GLN A 326 12.24 15.00 6.74
C GLN A 326 11.16 14.29 5.92
N PHE A 327 11.31 12.99 5.65
CA PHE A 327 10.30 12.20 4.94
C PHE A 327 8.97 12.14 5.69
N VAL A 328 9.00 11.87 7.00
CA VAL A 328 7.79 11.81 7.84
C VAL A 328 7.08 13.16 7.85
N LYS A 329 7.83 14.26 8.02
CA LYS A 329 7.28 15.61 7.99
C LYS A 329 6.65 15.92 6.63
N ALA A 330 7.35 15.61 5.54
CA ALA A 330 6.83 15.81 4.18
C ALA A 330 5.54 15.02 3.92
N LEU A 331 5.43 13.78 4.42
CA LEU A 331 4.22 12.98 4.32
C LEU A 331 3.06 13.56 5.14
N GLN A 332 3.31 14.00 6.39
CA GLN A 332 2.30 14.64 7.23
C GLN A 332 1.80 15.94 6.61
N ASP A 333 2.69 16.75 6.05
CA ASP A 333 2.32 18.00 5.39
C ASP A 333 1.53 17.72 4.10
N LEU A 334 1.94 16.70 3.31
CA LEU A 334 1.20 16.24 2.13
C LEU A 334 -0.22 15.78 2.49
N PHE A 335 -0.36 15.00 3.57
CA PHE A 335 -1.65 14.60 4.12
C PHE A 335 -2.51 15.81 4.50
N ALA A 336 -1.97 16.72 5.32
CA ALA A 336 -2.70 17.88 5.83
C ALA A 336 -3.16 18.82 4.71
N ARG A 337 -2.31 19.06 3.70
CA ARG A 337 -2.63 19.90 2.52
C ARG A 337 -3.77 19.32 1.67
N HIS A 338 -3.88 17.99 1.60
CA HIS A 338 -4.82 17.33 0.68
C HIS A 338 -6.10 16.79 1.36
N LYS A 339 -6.10 16.51 2.67
CA LYS A 339 -7.22 15.83 3.35
C LYS A 339 -8.57 16.51 3.11
N ALA A 340 -8.64 17.84 3.23
CA ALA A 340 -9.90 18.56 3.07
C ALA A 340 -10.40 18.59 1.62
N ARG A 341 -9.51 18.85 0.65
CA ARG A 341 -9.90 18.99 -0.76
C ARG A 341 -10.37 17.68 -1.38
N VAL A 342 -9.91 16.55 -0.87
CA VAL A 342 -10.32 15.21 -1.33
C VAL A 342 -11.46 14.60 -0.50
N GLY A 343 -12.09 15.38 0.39
CA GLY A 343 -13.30 14.97 1.12
C GLY A 343 -13.06 14.29 2.47
N TYR A 344 -11.87 14.41 3.06
CA TYR A 344 -11.45 13.77 4.31
C TYR A 344 -11.00 14.79 5.38
N SER A 345 -11.70 15.93 5.50
CA SER A 345 -11.33 17.03 6.41
C SER A 345 -11.07 16.60 7.86
N ASP A 346 -11.88 15.67 8.36
CA ASP A 346 -11.86 15.21 9.75
C ASP A 346 -11.08 13.90 9.95
N LEU A 347 -10.45 13.37 8.89
CA LEU A 347 -9.68 12.13 8.96
C LEU A 347 -8.40 12.36 9.77
N PRO A 348 -8.16 11.62 10.87
CA PRO A 348 -6.90 11.65 11.58
C PRO A 348 -5.87 10.75 10.89
N LEU A 349 -4.59 11.14 11.00
CA LEU A 349 -3.43 10.35 10.61
C LEU A 349 -2.55 10.12 11.83
N LYS A 350 -2.24 8.86 12.11
CA LYS A 350 -1.34 8.44 13.17
C LYS A 350 -0.03 7.92 12.60
N ILE A 351 1.07 8.58 12.96
CA ILE A 351 2.43 8.14 12.60
C ILE A 351 3.04 7.37 13.77
N LEU A 352 3.37 6.09 13.54
CA LEU A 352 3.88 5.16 14.55
C LEU A 352 5.32 4.71 14.30
#